data_AF-A0AA96QAL0-F1
#
_entry.id   AF-A0AA96QAL0-F1
#
_cell.length_a   1.000
_cell.length_b   1.000
_cell.length_c   1.000
_cell.angle_alpha   90.00
_cell.angle_beta   90.00
_cell.angle_gamma   90.00
#
_symmetry.space_group_name_H-M   'P 1'
#
loop_
_entity.id
_entity.type
_entity.pdbx_description
1 polymer ?
#
loop_
_entity_poly.entity_id
_entity_poly.type
_entity_poly.pdbx_seq_one_letter_code
_entity_poly.pdbx_strand_id
1 'polypeptide(L)' 'MIKVYGCPVCGKLTIGSMRTGMNCANCKQPMERLTLTFLEYTQMTEEEREDYGQRNVRR' A
#
# COMPACT_ATOMS: atom_id res chain seq x y z
N MET A 1 3.54 -14.91 4.32
CA MET A 1 4.43 -13.74 4.15
C MET A 1 3.59 -12.50 3.93
N ILE A 2 3.80 -11.48 4.75
CA ILE A 2 3.11 -10.19 4.64
C ILE A 2 3.69 -9.43 3.44
N LYS A 3 2.82 -8.84 2.63
CA LYS A 3 3.19 -7.96 1.52
C LYS A 3 2.53 -6.61 1.75
N VAL A 4 3.13 -5.57 1.20
CA VAL A 4 2.59 -4.22 1.24
C VAL A 4 1.88 -3.93 -0.09
N TYR A 5 0.74 -3.28 0.01
CA TYR A 5 -0.11 -2.91 -1.12
C TYR A 5 -0.41 -1.42 -1.06
N GLY A 6 -0.58 -0.80 -2.23
CA GLY A 6 -0.95 0.61 -2.37
C GLY A 6 -2.23 0.76 -3.18
N CYS A 7 -3.04 1.76 -2.85
CA CYS A 7 -4.19 2.11 -3.67
C CYS A 7 -3.78 2.99 -4.86
N PRO A 8 -4.04 2.61 -6.13
CA PRO A 8 -3.75 3.42 -7.33
C PRO A 8 -4.42 4.80 -7.32
N VAL A 9 -5.54 4.93 -6.60
CA VAL A 9 -6.34 6.16 -6.63
C VAL A 9 -5.97 7.13 -5.51
N CYS A 10 -5.77 6.67 -4.27
CA CYS A 10 -5.51 7.54 -3.12
C CYS A 10 -4.11 7.40 -2.52
N GLY A 11 -3.28 6.47 -3.01
CA GLY A 11 -1.94 6.24 -2.49
C GLY A 11 -1.88 5.54 -1.13
N LYS A 12 -3.01 5.31 -0.44
CA LYS A 12 -2.98 4.64 0.87
C LYS A 12 -2.33 3.27 0.81
N LEU A 13 -1.41 3.04 1.74
CA LEU A 13 -0.70 1.79 1.91
C LEU A 13 -1.43 0.86 2.89
N THR A 14 -1.38 -0.44 2.65
CA THR A 14 -1.94 -1.45 3.56
C THR A 14 -1.13 -2.73 3.49
N ILE A 15 -1.00 -3.42 4.63
CA ILE A 15 -0.32 -4.70 4.74
C ILE A 15 -1.32 -5.85 4.68
N GLY A 16 -0.96 -6.92 3.97
CA GLY A 16 -1.83 -8.07 3.83
C GLY A 16 -1.10 -9.36 3.47
N SER A 17 -1.72 -10.49 3.82
CA SER A 17 -1.36 -11.78 3.26
C SER A 17 -2.20 -11.99 2.01
N MET A 18 -1.56 -12.19 0.86
CA MET A 18 -2.09 -12.12 -0.52
C MET A 18 -3.27 -13.05 -0.87
N ARG A 19 -3.90 -13.74 0.10
CA ARG A 19 -4.93 -14.76 -0.13
C ARG A 19 -6.28 -14.21 -0.59
N THR A 20 -6.49 -12.92 -0.50
CA THR A 20 -7.74 -12.26 -0.91
C THR A 20 -7.37 -10.96 -1.61
N GLY A 21 -7.85 -10.78 -2.84
CA GLY A 21 -7.72 -9.51 -3.55
C GLY A 21 -8.23 -8.39 -2.64
N MET A 22 -7.33 -7.52 -2.21
CA MET A 22 -7.64 -6.48 -1.24
C MET A 22 -8.11 -5.25 -2.00
N ASN A 23 -9.28 -4.75 -1.64
CA ASN A 23 -9.77 -3.48 -2.15
C ASN A 23 -9.45 -2.37 -1.14
N CYS A 24 -9.12 -1.20 -1.65
CA CYS A 24 -8.95 -0.02 -0.82
C CYS A 24 -10.25 0.28 -0.07
N ALA A 25 -10.20 0.43 1.25
CA ALA A 25 -11.37 0.75 2.06
C ALA A 25 -12.06 2.08 1.64
N ASN A 26 -11.28 3.03 1.12
CA ASN A 26 -11.79 4.33 0.71
C ASN A 26 -12.29 4.33 -0.74
N CYS A 27 -11.45 3.88 -1.68
CA CYS A 27 -11.75 3.98 -3.11
C CYS A 27 -12.48 2.75 -3.68
N LYS A 28 -12.57 1.65 -2.92
CA LYS A 28 -13.10 0.35 -3.35
C LYS A 28 -12.40 -0.26 -4.58
N GLN A 29 -11.29 0.32 -5.01
CA GLN A 29 -10.46 -0.18 -6.10
C GLN A 29 -9.51 -1.28 -5.62
N PRO A 30 -9.15 -2.24 -6.49
CA PRO A 30 -8.15 -3.25 -6.16
C PRO A 30 -6.82 -2.58 -5.82
N MET A 31 -6.19 -3.02 -4.74
CA MET A 31 -4.89 -2.53 -4.34
C MET A 31 -3.78 -3.27 -5.10
N GLU A 32 -2.75 -2.52 -5.46
CA GLU A 32 -1.62 -3.04 -6.20
C GLU A 32 -0.50 -3.44 -5.26
N ARG A 33 0.19 -4.53 -5.59
CA ARG A 33 1.31 -5.01 -4.80
C ARG A 33 2.51 -4.06 -5.02
N LEU A 34 3.09 -3.59 -3.93
CA LEU A 34 4.29 -2.79 -3.96
C LEU A 34 5.55 -3.62 -3.80
N THR A 35 6.67 -3.06 -4.25
CA THR A 35 8.02 -3.60 -4.01
C THR A 35 8.45 -3.41 -2.55
N LEU A 36 7.80 -2.49 -1.84
CA LEU A 36 8.00 -2.22 -0.43
C LEU A 36 7.82 -3.46 0.44
N THR A 37 8.80 -3.74 1.28
CA THR A 37 8.77 -4.85 2.24
C THR A 37 8.03 -4.46 3.51
N PHE A 38 7.59 -5.47 4.27
CA PHE A 38 6.95 -5.24 5.56
C PHE A 38 7.86 -4.50 6.55
N LEU A 39 9.16 -4.80 6.56
CA LEU A 39 10.12 -4.15 7.46
C LEU A 39 10.25 -2.65 7.15
N GLU A 40 10.42 -2.29 5.88
CA GLU A 40 10.45 -0.89 5.46
C GLU A 40 9.16 -0.17 5.81
N TYR A 41 7.99 -0.80 5.59
CA TYR A 41 6.70 -0.24 5.99
C TYR A 41 6.62 0.05 7.49
N THR A 42 7.11 -0.86 8.34
CA THR A 42 7.08 -0.66 9.79
C THR A 42 8.05 0.40 10.30
N GLN A 43 9.13 0.66 9.56
CA GLN A 43 10.12 1.69 9.90
C GLN A 43 9.68 3.09 9.46
N MET A 44 8.83 3.19 8.44
CA MET A 44 8.27 4.45 7.99
C MET A 44 7.17 4.96 8.94
N THR A 45 7.16 6.28 9.12
CA THR A 45 6.08 7.04 9.74
C THR A 45 4.83 7.07 8.85
N GLU A 46 3.71 7.54 9.41
CA GLU A 46 2.47 7.69 8.63
C GLU A 46 2.63 8.66 7.45
N GLU A 47 3.31 9.79 7.66
CA GLU A 47 3.61 10.78 6.62
C GLU A 47 4.48 10.19 5.50
N GLU A 48 5.54 9.44 5.83
CA GLU A 48 6.41 8.78 4.85
C GLU A 48 5.67 7.71 4.05
N ARG A 49 4.72 7.01 4.67
CA ARG A 49 3.86 6.03 3.97
C ARG A 49 2.93 6.72 2.98
N GLU A 50 2.36 7.87 3.35
CA GLU A 50 1.52 8.65 2.45
C GLU A 50 2.32 9.23 1.29
N ASP A 51 3.49 9.80 1.54
CA ASP A 51 4.39 10.31 0.49
C ASP A 51 4.82 9.18 -0.47
N TYR A 52 5.27 8.05 0.07
CA TYR A 52 5.66 6.88 -0.73
C TYR A 52 4.50 6.41 -1.62
N GLY A 53 3.30 6.35 -1.04
CA GLY A 53 2.07 5.98 -1.73
C GLY A 53 1.72 6.93 -2.87
N GLN A 54 1.79 8.24 -2.63
CA GLN A 54 1.53 9.22 -3.68
C GLN A 54 2.56 9.16 -4.81
N ARG A 55 3.83 8.93 -4.48
CA ARG A 55 4.93 8.94 -5.45
C ARG A 55 5.04 7.68 -6.31
N ASN A 56 4.75 6.52 -5.73
CA ASN A 56 4.99 5.22 -6.37
C ASN A 56 3.73 4.54 -6.92
N VAL A 57 2.54 5.02 -6.55
CA VAL A 57 1.27 4.32 -6.85
C VAL A 57 0.35 5.12 -7.77
N ARG A 58 0.41 6.46 -7.74
CA ARG A 58 -0.36 7.36 -8.65
C ARG A 58 0.41 7.70 -9.95
N ARG A 59 1.21 6.77 -10.46
CA ARG A 59 2.05 7.02 -11.65
C ARG A 59 1.26 7.00 -12.95
#